data_AF-A0A815NMX3-F1
#
_entry.id   AF-A0A815NMX3-F1
#
_cell.length_a   1.000
_cell.length_b   1.000
_cell.length_c   1.000
_cell.angle_alpha   90.00
_cell.angle_beta   90.00
_cell.angle_gamma   90.00
#
_symmetry.space_group_name_H-M   'P 1'
#
loop_
_entity.id
_entity.type
_entity.pdbx_description
1 polymer ?
#
loop_
_entity_poly.entity_id
_entity_poly.type
_entity_poly.pdbx_seq_one_letter_code
_entity_poly.pdbx_strand_id
1 'polypeptide(L)'
;MSKSSTKVPLTDKDRRKQISIRGLPLLENVASVKKTFNRHLHFTIVKDRNVATNRDYYLSTAYTVRDHLVGRWIRTQQHYYDTDPKRVYYLSLEYYMGRSLSNMMINLGIESELDESLYELGLSIEELEEFEEDAGLGNGGLGRLAACFLDSMATLGLAGYGYGLRYEFGIFQQTIKDGFQCEEPDD
;
A
#
# COMPACT_ATOMS: atom_id res chain seq x y z
N MET A 1 -30.38 41.78 2.76
CA MET A 1 -30.39 41.34 1.35
C MET A 1 -29.48 40.13 1.22
N SER A 2 -30.07 38.94 1.15
CA SER A 2 -29.36 37.66 0.98
C SER A 2 -28.88 37.55 -0.47
N LYS A 3 -27.56 37.52 -0.69
CA LYS A 3 -27.01 37.18 -2.01
C LYS A 3 -27.18 35.66 -2.17
N SER A 4 -28.22 35.27 -2.89
CA SER A 4 -28.36 33.93 -3.47
C SER A 4 -27.11 33.63 -4.29
N SER A 5 -26.26 32.73 -3.79
CA SER A 5 -25.13 32.18 -4.53
C SER A 5 -25.68 31.24 -5.60
N THR A 6 -25.91 31.78 -6.80
CA THR A 6 -26.20 30.98 -7.99
C THR A 6 -24.99 30.10 -8.30
N LYS A 7 -25.07 28.83 -7.90
CA LYS A 7 -24.09 27.79 -8.30
C LYS A 7 -24.14 27.66 -9.82
N VAL A 8 -23.06 28.08 -10.48
CA VAL A 8 -22.87 27.88 -11.92
C VAL A 8 -22.96 26.37 -12.22
N PRO A 9 -23.76 25.93 -13.20
CA PRO A 9 -23.86 24.51 -13.53
C PRO A 9 -22.52 24.00 -14.07
N LEU A 10 -21.97 23.00 -13.38
CA LEU A 10 -20.73 22.31 -13.78
C LEU A 10 -20.90 21.67 -15.16
N THR A 11 -19.92 21.87 -16.05
CA THR A 11 -19.88 21.17 -17.35
C THR A 11 -19.70 19.66 -17.14
N ASP A 12 -20.01 18.84 -18.13
CA ASP A 12 -19.81 17.38 -18.04
C ASP A 12 -18.33 17.03 -17.79
N LYS A 13 -17.41 17.86 -18.27
CA LYS A 13 -15.98 17.76 -17.97
C LYS A 13 -15.69 18.01 -16.49
N ASP A 14 -16.32 19.02 -15.89
CA ASP A 14 -16.13 19.35 -14.47
C ASP A 14 -16.82 18.34 -13.54
N ARG A 15 -17.92 17.73 -13.99
CA ARG A 15 -18.58 16.62 -13.27
C ARG A 15 -17.70 15.37 -13.25
N ARG A 16 -16.97 15.09 -14.34
CA ARG A 16 -16.05 13.94 -14.46
C ARG A 16 -14.72 14.14 -13.71
N LYS A 17 -14.28 15.37 -13.49
CA LYS A 17 -13.03 15.70 -12.76
C LYS A 17 -13.11 15.53 -11.24
N GLN A 18 -14.21 15.02 -10.69
CA GLN A 18 -14.37 14.88 -9.25
C GLN A 18 -13.82 13.54 -8.75
N ILE A 19 -13.11 13.59 -7.61
CA ILE A 19 -12.76 12.38 -6.85
C ILE A 19 -14.07 11.73 -6.38
N SER A 20 -14.29 10.48 -6.76
CA SER A 20 -15.51 9.72 -6.48
C SER A 20 -15.73 9.50 -4.97
N ILE A 21 -14.63 9.39 -4.21
CA ILE A 21 -14.65 9.27 -2.74
C ILE A 21 -14.25 10.62 -2.11
N ARG A 22 -15.26 11.40 -1.71
CA ARG A 22 -15.09 12.78 -1.24
C ARG A 22 -14.44 12.90 0.15
N GLY A 23 -14.59 11.90 1.02
CA GLY A 23 -13.87 11.80 2.31
C GLY A 23 -12.63 10.91 2.21
N LEU A 24 -11.59 11.17 3.02
CA LEU A 24 -10.68 10.07 3.33
C LEU A 24 -11.51 9.08 4.14
N PRO A 25 -11.60 7.80 3.76
CA PRO A 25 -12.16 6.82 4.68
C PRO A 25 -11.23 6.78 5.88
N LEU A 26 -11.62 7.55 6.91
CA LEU A 26 -11.23 7.24 8.28
C LEU A 26 -11.60 5.78 8.47
N LEU A 27 -10.75 5.01 9.13
CA LEU A 27 -11.21 3.73 9.65
C LEU A 27 -12.26 4.04 10.71
N GLU A 28 -13.50 4.16 10.25
CA GLU A 28 -14.66 4.23 11.10
C GLU A 28 -14.86 2.83 11.68
N ASN A 29 -14.11 2.54 12.76
CA ASN A 29 -14.29 1.40 13.65
C ASN A 29 -13.90 0.02 13.05
N VAL A 30 -13.41 -0.88 13.92
CA VAL A 30 -13.16 -2.33 13.71
C VAL A 30 -14.22 -3.00 12.81
N ALA A 31 -15.49 -2.61 12.95
CA ALA A 31 -16.58 -3.09 12.10
C ALA A 31 -16.37 -2.83 10.59
N SER A 32 -15.84 -1.67 10.21
CA SER A 32 -15.59 -1.30 8.81
C SER A 32 -14.41 -2.07 8.22
N VAL A 33 -13.35 -2.28 9.01
CA VAL A 33 -12.20 -3.12 8.63
C VAL A 33 -12.68 -4.53 8.32
N LYS A 34 -13.38 -5.18 9.25
CA LYS A 34 -13.91 -6.55 9.05
C LYS A 34 -14.80 -6.64 7.82
N LYS A 35 -15.63 -5.63 7.57
CA LYS A 35 -16.49 -5.58 6.37
C LYS A 35 -15.67 -5.53 5.09
N THR A 36 -14.63 -4.70 5.05
CA THR A 36 -13.75 -4.53 3.88
C THR A 36 -12.90 -5.77 3.64
N PHE A 37 -12.34 -6.35 4.70
CA PHE A 37 -11.63 -7.63 4.67
C PHE A 37 -12.50 -8.75 4.08
N ASN A 38 -13.70 -8.97 4.63
CA ASN A 38 -14.62 -10.00 4.13
C ASN A 38 -15.06 -9.72 2.69
N ARG A 39 -15.18 -8.44 2.30
CA ARG A 39 -15.47 -8.05 0.92
C ARG A 39 -14.33 -8.47 -0.02
N HIS A 40 -13.08 -8.27 0.36
CA HIS A 40 -11.93 -8.70 -0.46
C HIS A 40 -11.81 -10.22 -0.51
N LEU A 41 -11.97 -10.91 0.62
CA LEU A 41 -11.97 -12.37 0.64
C LEU A 41 -13.01 -12.94 -0.33
N HIS A 42 -14.22 -12.40 -0.31
CA HIS A 42 -15.33 -12.89 -1.12
C HIS A 42 -15.26 -12.46 -2.60
N PHE A 43 -15.01 -11.19 -2.90
CA PHE A 43 -15.12 -10.65 -4.26
C PHE A 43 -13.78 -10.48 -4.98
N THR A 44 -12.67 -10.35 -4.25
CA THR A 44 -11.33 -10.18 -4.83
C THR A 44 -10.58 -11.50 -4.90
N ILE A 45 -10.56 -12.25 -3.79
CA ILE A 45 -9.89 -13.56 -3.73
C ILE A 45 -10.82 -14.70 -4.21
N VAL A 46 -12.15 -14.47 -4.18
CA VAL A 46 -13.15 -15.45 -4.62
C VAL A 46 -13.14 -16.70 -3.74
N LYS A 47 -13.12 -16.48 -2.43
CA LYS A 47 -13.11 -17.53 -1.42
C LYS A 47 -14.17 -17.29 -0.35
N ASP A 48 -14.65 -18.37 0.24
CA ASP A 48 -15.32 -18.34 1.53
C ASP A 48 -14.36 -18.81 2.63
N ARG A 49 -14.76 -18.61 3.89
CA ARG A 49 -13.92 -18.91 5.06
C ARG A 49 -13.67 -20.41 5.28
N ASN A 50 -14.42 -21.31 4.65
CA ASN A 50 -14.22 -22.75 4.78
C ASN A 50 -13.05 -23.27 3.93
N VAL A 51 -12.71 -22.56 2.85
CA VAL A 51 -11.68 -22.96 1.88
C VAL A 51 -10.51 -21.99 1.76
N ALA A 52 -10.57 -20.88 2.50
CA ALA A 52 -9.52 -19.86 2.53
C ALA A 52 -8.29 -20.35 3.30
N THR A 53 -7.13 -20.15 2.69
CA THR A 53 -5.81 -20.41 3.28
C THR A 53 -5.27 -19.15 3.96
N ASN A 54 -4.20 -19.28 4.75
CA ASN A 54 -3.55 -18.11 5.36
C ASN A 54 -3.03 -17.11 4.31
N ARG A 55 -2.58 -17.58 3.14
CA ARG A 55 -2.20 -16.69 2.03
C ARG A 55 -3.40 -15.89 1.50
N ASP A 56 -4.58 -16.50 1.43
CA ASP A 56 -5.82 -15.82 1.02
C ASP A 56 -6.23 -14.74 2.04
N TYR A 57 -6.04 -15.03 3.33
CA TYR A 57 -6.26 -14.06 4.42
C TYR A 57 -5.25 -12.92 4.37
N TYR A 58 -3.96 -13.20 4.20
CA TYR A 58 -2.93 -12.19 4.01
C TYR A 58 -3.27 -11.25 2.84
N LEU A 59 -3.59 -11.80 1.66
CA LEU A 59 -3.96 -10.99 0.50
C LEU A 59 -5.20 -10.12 0.76
N SER A 60 -6.19 -10.67 1.46
CA SER A 60 -7.40 -9.92 1.85
C SER A 60 -7.08 -8.75 2.80
N THR A 61 -6.16 -8.96 3.74
CA THR A 61 -5.62 -7.92 4.63
C THR A 61 -4.86 -6.86 3.83
N ALA A 62 -3.94 -7.27 2.96
CA ALA A 62 -3.15 -6.37 2.12
C ALA A 62 -4.03 -5.48 1.22
N TYR A 63 -5.08 -6.05 0.60
CA TYR A 63 -6.05 -5.26 -0.17
C TYR A 63 -6.84 -4.27 0.68
N THR A 64 -7.22 -4.67 1.91
CA THR A 64 -7.90 -3.79 2.86
C THR A 64 -7.02 -2.58 3.20
N VAL A 65 -5.75 -2.80 3.54
CA VAL A 65 -4.78 -1.72 3.82
C VAL A 65 -4.55 -0.85 2.58
N ARG A 66 -4.40 -1.46 1.41
CA ARG A 66 -4.20 -0.76 0.13
C ARG A 66 -5.33 0.21 -0.19
N ASP A 67 -6.59 -0.13 0.07
CA ASP A 67 -7.72 0.76 -0.19
C ASP A 67 -7.59 2.09 0.60
N HIS A 68 -7.03 2.07 1.81
CA HIS A 68 -6.74 3.28 2.59
C HIS A 68 -5.59 4.12 2.02
N LEU A 69 -4.59 3.48 1.41
CA LEU A 69 -3.47 4.13 0.76
C LEU A 69 -3.92 4.82 -0.54
N VAL A 70 -4.69 4.13 -1.38
CA VAL A 70 -5.11 4.61 -2.71
C VAL A 70 -5.88 5.93 -2.62
N GLY A 71 -6.79 6.06 -1.64
CA GLY A 71 -7.54 7.29 -1.44
C GLY A 71 -6.67 8.51 -1.12
N ARG A 72 -5.58 8.31 -0.35
CA ARG A 72 -4.59 9.36 -0.04
C ARG A 72 -3.69 9.64 -1.24
N TRP A 73 -3.20 8.59 -1.90
CA TRP A 73 -2.32 8.70 -3.05
C TRP A 73 -2.93 9.54 -4.18
N ILE A 74 -4.20 9.29 -4.55
CA ILE A 74 -4.91 10.06 -5.58
C ILE A 74 -4.97 11.54 -5.21
N ARG A 75 -5.26 11.87 -3.95
CA ARG A 75 -5.35 13.26 -3.47
C ARG A 75 -4.00 13.96 -3.50
N THR A 76 -2.94 13.27 -3.10
CA THR A 76 -1.57 13.79 -3.16
C THR A 76 -1.17 14.12 -4.60
N GLN A 77 -1.45 13.22 -5.55
CA GLN A 77 -1.15 13.46 -6.96
C GLN A 77 -1.96 14.64 -7.52
N GLN A 78 -3.26 14.73 -7.19
CA GLN A 78 -4.10 15.86 -7.58
C GLN A 78 -3.58 17.18 -6.99
N HIS A 79 -3.19 17.18 -5.70
CA HIS A 79 -2.62 18.35 -5.05
C HIS A 79 -1.32 18.80 -5.72
N TYR A 80 -0.42 17.87 -6.06
CA TYR A 80 0.80 18.19 -6.80
C TYR A 80 0.52 18.69 -8.22
N TYR A 81 -0.56 18.25 -8.86
CA TYR A 81 -0.98 18.79 -10.16
C TYR A 81 -1.50 20.22 -10.02
N ASP A 82 -2.35 20.49 -9.03
CA ASP A 82 -3.01 21.79 -8.85
C ASP A 82 -2.07 22.89 -8.34
N THR A 83 -1.09 22.52 -7.52
CA THR A 83 -0.12 23.47 -6.93
C THR A 83 1.18 23.60 -7.72
N ASP A 84 1.44 22.68 -8.64
CA ASP A 84 2.64 22.59 -9.48
C ASP A 84 3.97 22.88 -8.74
N PRO A 85 4.29 22.17 -7.64
CA PRO A 85 5.53 22.39 -6.93
C PRO A 85 6.71 21.88 -7.74
N LYS A 86 7.92 22.36 -7.42
CA LYS A 86 9.15 21.73 -7.93
C LYS A 86 9.19 20.27 -7.46
N ARG A 87 9.39 19.36 -8.41
CA ARG A 87 9.40 17.90 -8.17
C ARG A 87 10.82 17.36 -8.06
N VAL A 88 11.01 16.38 -7.19
CA VAL A 88 12.28 15.64 -7.03
C VAL A 88 12.11 14.26 -7.65
N TYR A 89 13.03 13.88 -8.53
CA TYR A 89 13.06 12.56 -9.16
C TYR A 89 14.33 11.85 -8.72
N TYR A 90 14.17 10.86 -7.83
CA TYR A 90 15.26 10.02 -7.38
C TYR A 90 15.34 8.81 -8.31
N LEU A 91 16.42 8.74 -9.09
CA LEU A 91 16.68 7.63 -10.00
C LEU A 91 17.64 6.66 -9.32
N SER A 92 17.23 5.41 -9.16
CA SER A 92 18.08 4.35 -8.61
C SER A 92 17.88 3.06 -9.39
N LEU A 93 18.95 2.30 -9.57
CA LEU A 93 18.86 0.93 -10.09
C LEU A 93 18.33 -0.04 -9.04
N GLU A 94 18.36 0.30 -7.76
CA GLU A 94 17.94 -0.58 -6.67
C GLU A 94 17.05 0.15 -5.66
N TYR A 95 16.04 -0.54 -5.16
CA TYR A 95 15.19 -0.15 -4.04
C TYR A 95 14.95 -1.38 -3.15
N TYR A 96 15.61 -1.44 -2.00
CA TYR A 96 15.46 -2.57 -1.09
C TYR A 96 14.33 -2.31 -0.10
N MET A 97 13.10 -2.53 -0.58
CA MET A 97 11.86 -2.15 0.13
C MET A 97 11.59 -3.07 1.33
N GLY A 98 11.82 -4.38 1.17
CA GLY A 98 11.37 -5.41 2.11
C GLY A 98 9.85 -5.60 2.06
N ARG A 99 9.29 -6.20 3.12
CA ARG A 99 7.84 -6.28 3.37
C ARG A 99 7.20 -4.90 3.55
N SER A 100 5.98 -4.74 3.02
CA SER A 100 5.26 -3.47 2.96
C SER A 100 4.09 -3.38 3.93
N LEU A 101 3.46 -4.49 4.31
CA LEU A 101 2.21 -4.48 5.08
C LEU A 101 2.36 -3.73 6.41
N SER A 102 3.31 -4.13 7.25
CA SER A 102 3.56 -3.51 8.57
C SER A 102 3.88 -2.03 8.43
N ASN A 103 4.77 -1.67 7.49
CA ASN A 103 5.14 -0.28 7.25
C ASN A 103 3.93 0.57 6.82
N MET A 104 3.03 0.02 5.99
CA MET A 104 1.81 0.71 5.59
C MET A 104 0.85 0.88 6.77
N MET A 105 0.66 -0.15 7.59
CA MET A 105 -0.21 -0.07 8.78
C MET A 105 0.24 1.01 9.76
N ILE A 106 1.54 1.04 10.07
CA ILE A 106 2.14 2.03 10.96
C ILE A 106 1.96 3.45 10.39
N ASN A 107 2.33 3.67 9.13
CA ASN A 107 2.27 5.00 8.51
C ASN A 107 0.83 5.50 8.26
N LEU A 108 -0.14 4.59 8.17
CA LEU A 108 -1.56 4.93 8.11
C LEU A 108 -2.17 5.13 9.50
N GLY A 109 -1.51 4.67 10.56
CA GLY A 109 -2.00 4.67 11.94
C GLY A 109 -3.19 3.76 12.15
N ILE A 110 -3.15 2.55 11.56
CA ILE A 110 -4.30 1.61 11.54
C ILE A 110 -3.98 0.22 12.11
N GLU A 111 -2.77 0.05 12.64
CA GLU A 111 -2.25 -1.23 13.13
C GLU A 111 -3.16 -1.83 14.21
N SER A 112 -3.54 -1.04 15.22
CA SER A 112 -4.41 -1.48 16.32
C SER A 112 -5.78 -1.95 15.86
N GLU A 113 -6.43 -1.18 14.98
CA GLU A 113 -7.78 -1.48 14.50
C GLU A 113 -7.79 -2.71 13.59
N LEU A 114 -6.73 -2.91 12.81
CA LEU A 114 -6.59 -4.09 11.96
C LEU A 114 -6.31 -5.34 12.79
N ASP A 115 -5.42 -5.25 13.77
CA ASP A 115 -5.12 -6.34 14.70
C ASP A 115 -6.38 -6.80 15.46
N GLU A 116 -7.10 -5.87 16.11
CA GLU A 116 -8.35 -6.17 16.81
C GLU A 116 -9.39 -6.81 15.88
N SER A 117 -9.50 -6.31 14.64
CA SER A 117 -10.43 -6.83 13.65
C SER A 117 -10.11 -8.26 13.21
N LEU A 118 -8.83 -8.57 13.01
CA LEU A 118 -8.37 -9.89 12.63
C LEU A 118 -8.49 -10.87 13.79
N TYR A 119 -8.18 -10.43 15.01
CA TYR A 119 -8.35 -11.22 16.22
C TYR A 119 -9.81 -11.65 16.42
N GLU A 120 -10.77 -10.75 16.24
CA GLU A 120 -12.20 -11.10 16.29
C GLU A 120 -12.64 -12.07 15.18
N LEU A 121 -11.90 -12.11 14.07
CA LEU A 121 -12.10 -13.08 12.99
C LEU A 121 -11.35 -14.40 13.26
N GLY A 122 -10.59 -14.52 14.35
CA GLY A 122 -9.80 -15.70 14.70
C GLY A 122 -8.51 -15.81 13.88
N LEU A 123 -7.91 -14.69 13.49
CA LEU A 123 -6.66 -14.59 12.74
C LEU A 123 -5.64 -13.77 13.56
N SER A 124 -4.34 -14.04 13.38
CA SER A 124 -3.23 -13.22 13.93
C SER A 124 -2.60 -12.41 12.82
N ILE A 125 -2.37 -11.11 13.04
CA ILE A 125 -1.70 -10.27 12.06
C ILE A 125 -0.25 -10.72 11.84
N GLU A 126 0.45 -11.12 12.89
CA GLU A 126 1.83 -11.59 12.85
C GLU A 126 1.97 -12.85 11.99
N GLU A 127 1.04 -13.80 12.12
CA GLU A 127 1.03 -15.00 11.26
C GLU A 127 0.79 -14.64 9.79
N LEU A 128 -0.02 -13.62 9.50
CA LEU A 128 -0.30 -13.20 8.13
C LEU A 128 0.87 -12.43 7.50
N GLU A 129 1.63 -11.66 8.29
CA GLU A 129 2.82 -10.92 7.82
C GLU A 129 3.95 -11.83 7.33
N GLU A 130 3.99 -13.08 7.80
CA GLU A 130 4.96 -14.09 7.32
C GLU A 130 4.64 -14.64 5.92
N PHE A 131 3.44 -14.35 5.38
CA PHE A 131 3.07 -14.69 4.00
C PHE A 131 3.43 -13.58 3.00
N GLU A 132 3.96 -12.45 3.46
CA GLU A 132 4.50 -11.41 2.58
C GLU A 132 5.94 -11.72 2.21
N GLU A 133 6.21 -11.77 0.91
CA GLU A 133 7.56 -11.88 0.38
C GLU A 133 8.25 -10.50 0.37
N ASP A 134 9.54 -10.48 0.65
CA ASP A 134 10.35 -9.28 0.48
C ASP A 134 10.36 -8.88 -1.00
N ALA A 135 10.15 -7.59 -1.30
CA ALA A 135 10.28 -7.13 -2.67
C ALA A 135 11.77 -7.14 -3.10
N GLY A 136 12.16 -8.13 -3.90
CA GLY A 136 13.49 -8.31 -4.51
C GLY A 136 13.87 -7.23 -5.53
N LEU A 137 13.77 -5.95 -5.15
CA LEU A 137 14.02 -4.79 -6.04
C LEU A 137 15.36 -4.11 -5.77
N GLY A 138 16.18 -4.67 -4.88
CA GLY A 138 17.50 -4.19 -4.51
C GLY A 138 18.20 -5.20 -3.62
N ASN A 139 19.49 -5.00 -3.39
CA ASN A 139 20.34 -6.04 -2.80
C ASN A 139 20.99 -5.58 -1.49
N GLY A 140 21.51 -4.35 -1.50
CA GLY A 140 22.38 -3.86 -0.45
C GLY A 140 22.02 -2.49 0.08
N GLY A 141 23.00 -1.86 0.74
CA GLY A 141 22.84 -0.56 1.40
C GLY A 141 22.44 0.56 0.46
N LEU A 142 22.82 0.50 -0.83
CA LEU A 142 22.37 1.48 -1.83
C LEU A 142 20.85 1.43 -2.01
N GLY A 143 20.31 0.23 -2.25
CA GLY A 143 18.87 0.03 -2.36
C GLY A 143 18.13 0.38 -1.07
N ARG A 144 18.70 0.08 0.09
CA ARG A 144 18.06 0.42 1.37
C ARG A 144 18.07 1.92 1.64
N LEU A 145 19.15 2.63 1.29
CA LEU A 145 19.22 4.09 1.37
C LEU A 145 18.15 4.73 0.50
N ALA A 146 18.00 4.25 -0.74
CA ALA A 146 16.97 4.73 -1.66
C ALA A 146 15.55 4.52 -1.10
N ALA A 147 15.27 3.35 -0.51
CA ALA A 147 14.00 3.05 0.14
C ALA A 147 13.72 3.99 1.34
N CYS A 148 14.69 4.19 2.23
CA CYS A 148 14.55 5.11 3.37
C CYS A 148 14.34 6.57 2.93
N PHE A 149 14.95 6.98 1.81
CA PHE A 149 14.71 8.30 1.23
C PHE A 149 13.28 8.47 0.72
N LEU A 150 12.66 7.43 0.14
CA LEU A 150 11.24 7.50 -0.27
C LEU A 150 10.33 7.72 0.93
N ASP A 151 10.53 6.97 2.01
CA ASP A 151 9.77 7.10 3.26
C ASP A 151 9.94 8.49 3.90
N SER A 152 11.17 8.99 3.93
CA SER A 152 11.47 10.34 4.45
C SER A 152 10.86 11.45 3.58
N MET A 153 10.91 11.32 2.25
CA MET A 153 10.27 12.29 1.35
C MET A 153 8.75 12.33 1.55
N ALA A 154 8.11 11.17 1.71
CA ALA A 154 6.69 11.07 1.99
C ALA A 154 6.34 11.74 3.34
N THR A 155 7.09 11.44 4.39
CA THR A 155 6.90 11.99 5.74
C THR A 155 7.07 13.51 5.78
N LEU A 156 8.06 14.05 5.06
CA LEU A 156 8.31 15.50 4.98
C LEU A 156 7.37 16.24 4.01
N GLY A 157 6.45 15.53 3.34
CA GLY A 157 5.52 16.12 2.38
C GLY A 157 6.20 16.64 1.11
N LEU A 158 7.38 16.13 0.78
CA LEU A 158 8.11 16.53 -0.43
C LEU A 158 7.45 15.91 -1.66
N ALA A 159 7.35 16.69 -2.75
CA ALA A 159 6.88 16.20 -4.05
C ALA A 159 7.96 15.34 -4.74
N GLY A 160 8.28 14.20 -4.13
CA GLY A 160 9.33 13.26 -4.53
C GLY A 160 8.79 12.00 -5.20
N TYR A 161 9.55 11.49 -6.15
CA TYR A 161 9.25 10.26 -6.89
C TYR A 161 10.50 9.38 -6.97
N GLY A 162 10.33 8.08 -6.75
CA GLY A 162 11.34 7.07 -7.05
C GLY A 162 11.12 6.47 -8.43
N TYR A 163 12.20 6.30 -9.18
CA TYR A 163 12.19 5.60 -10.47
C TYR A 163 13.27 4.52 -10.45
N GLY A 164 12.87 3.31 -10.82
CA GLY A 164 13.73 2.14 -10.93
C GLY A 164 13.17 1.12 -11.89
N LEU A 165 13.66 -0.11 -11.78
CA LEU A 165 13.24 -1.25 -12.59
C LEU A 165 12.44 -2.23 -11.71
N ARG A 166 11.45 -2.90 -12.31
CA ARG A 166 10.75 -4.02 -11.69
C ARG A 166 11.46 -5.31 -12.11
N TYR A 167 12.41 -5.75 -11.29
CA TYR A 167 13.09 -7.02 -11.50
C TYR A 167 12.13 -8.18 -11.25
N GLU A 168 12.15 -9.18 -12.12
CA GLU A 168 11.29 -10.36 -12.00
C GLU A 168 11.84 -11.34 -10.95
N PHE A 169 13.17 -11.49 -10.87
CA PHE A 169 13.84 -12.51 -10.05
C PHE A 169 14.87 -11.95 -9.06
N GLY A 170 14.74 -10.68 -8.70
CA GLY A 170 15.70 -9.98 -7.84
C GLY A 170 17.17 -10.18 -8.25
N ILE A 171 18.02 -10.54 -7.29
CA ILE A 171 19.41 -10.94 -7.52
C ILE A 171 19.57 -12.46 -7.52
N PHE A 172 19.18 -13.12 -6.43
CA PHE A 172 19.05 -14.56 -6.24
C PHE A 172 18.50 -14.85 -4.83
N GLN A 173 17.84 -15.99 -4.66
CA GLN A 173 17.57 -16.61 -3.37
C GLN A 173 18.77 -17.47 -2.95
N GLN A 174 19.30 -17.24 -1.74
CA GLN A 174 20.44 -18.00 -1.22
C GLN A 174 19.96 -19.26 -0.49
N THR A 175 20.45 -20.42 -0.91
CA THR A 175 20.33 -21.67 -0.14
C THR A 175 21.72 -22.20 0.22
N ILE A 176 21.82 -22.93 1.33
CA ILE A 176 23.06 -23.59 1.75
C ILE A 176 22.92 -25.10 1.58
N LYS A 177 23.70 -25.69 0.68
CA LYS A 177 23.74 -27.14 0.41
C LYS A 177 25.16 -27.64 0.65
N ASP A 178 25.30 -28.63 1.53
CA ASP A 178 26.58 -29.22 1.93
C ASP A 178 27.67 -28.20 2.37
N GLY A 179 27.24 -27.09 2.99
CA GLY A 179 28.13 -26.02 3.47
C GLY A 179 28.54 -24.99 2.41
N PHE A 180 27.99 -25.08 1.20
CA PHE A 180 28.24 -24.14 0.10
C PHE A 180 26.98 -23.34 -0.25
N GLN A 181 27.19 -22.13 -0.76
CA GLN A 181 26.13 -21.30 -1.33
C GLN A 181 25.64 -21.91 -2.65
N CYS A 182 24.33 -21.92 -2.84
CA CYS A 182 23.66 -22.20 -4.09
C CYS A 182 22.63 -21.11 -4.36
N GLU A 183 22.65 -20.56 -5.57
CA GLU A 183 21.76 -19.52 -6.04
C GLU A 183 20.56 -20.11 -6.79
N GLU A 184 19.36 -19.67 -6.43
CA GLU A 184 18.12 -19.95 -7.15
C GLU A 184 17.45 -18.61 -7.54
N PRO A 185 16.61 -18.55 -8.59
CA PRO A 185 15.81 -17.36 -8.86
C PRO A 185 14.91 -17.01 -7.66
N ASP A 186 14.70 -15.71 -7.42
CA ASP A 186 13.77 -15.21 -6.40
C ASP A 186 12.36 -15.18 -7.00
N ASP A 187 11.57 -16.25 -6.79
CA ASP A 187 10.24 -16.52 -7.39
C ASP A 187 9.07 -16.15 -6.47
#